data_AF-A0A2S8HZK0-F1
#
_entry.id   AF-A0A2S8HZK0-F1
#
_cell.length_a   1.000
_cell.length_b   1.000
_cell.length_c   1.000
_cell.angle_alpha   90.00
_cell.angle_beta   90.00
_cell.angle_gamma   90.00
#
_symmetry.space_group_name_H-M   'P 1'
#
loop_
_entity.id
_entity.type
_entity.pdbx_description
1 polymer ?
#
loop_
_entity_poly.entity_id
_entity_poly.type
_entity_poly.pdbx_seq_one_letter_code
_entity_poly.pdbx_strand_id
1 'polypeptide(L)' 'MSFEILALISAAALAGPLLAVRRGWHLPVMLGELLVGILLGTTGLRWIHPEDPTFTFLADIGFALIMFVA' A
#
# COMPACT_ATOMS: atom_id res chain seq x y z
N MET A 1 13.01 -8.58 -3.31
CA MET A 1 11.75 -8.24 -4.02
C MET A 1 11.85 -8.64 -5.50
N SER A 2 10.88 -9.38 -6.06
CA SER A 2 10.77 -9.60 -7.51
C SER A 2 9.95 -8.49 -8.17
N PHE A 3 10.07 -8.34 -9.51
CA PHE A 3 9.25 -7.37 -10.27
C PHE A 3 7.75 -7.63 -10.12
N GLU A 4 7.35 -8.90 -10.03
CA GLU A 4 5.96 -9.30 -9.83
C GLU A 4 5.39 -8.77 -8.51
N ILE A 5 6.15 -8.86 -7.42
CA ILE A 5 5.74 -8.35 -6.11
C ILE A 5 5.68 -6.81 -6.16
N LEU A 6 6.64 -6.16 -6.82
CA LEU A 6 6.63 -4.70 -6.98
C LEU A 6 5.40 -4.22 -7.77
N ALA A 7 5.05 -4.92 -8.85
CA ALA A 7 3.86 -4.66 -9.65
C ALA A 7 2.58 -4.89 -8.83
N LEU A 8 2.54 -5.98 -8.04
CA LEU A 8 1.43 -6.28 -7.15
C LEU A 8 1.20 -5.18 -6.12
N ILE A 9 2.25 -4.72 -5.41
CA ILE A 9 2.10 -3.68 -4.38
C ILE A 9 1.76 -2.32 -4.99
N SER A 10 2.26 -2.04 -6.20
CA SER A 10 1.93 -0.81 -6.93
C SER A 10 0.47 -0.81 -7.35
N ALA A 11 -0.06 -1.94 -7.82
CA ALA A 11 -1.49 -2.11 -8.11
C ALA A 11 -2.34 -2.05 -6.84
N ALA A 12 -1.87 -2.65 -5.75
CA ALA A 12 -2.52 -2.61 -4.43
C ALA A 12 -2.67 -1.18 -3.89
N ALA A 13 -1.66 -0.33 -4.07
CA ALA A 13 -1.69 1.07 -3.63
C ALA A 13 -2.84 1.87 -4.28
N LEU A 14 -3.32 1.46 -5.46
CA LEU A 14 -4.46 2.11 -6.12
C LEU A 14 -5.79 1.81 -5.44
N ALA A 15 -5.87 0.81 -4.56
CA ALA A 15 -7.11 0.42 -3.90
C ALA A 15 -7.65 1.51 -2.95
N GLY A 16 -6.77 2.22 -2.23
CA GLY A 16 -7.15 3.34 -1.38
C GLY A 16 -7.88 4.44 -2.16
N PRO A 17 -7.23 5.03 -3.19
CA PRO A 17 -7.86 6.02 -4.07
C PRO A 17 -9.12 5.51 -4.75
N LEU A 18 -9.13 4.25 -5.22
CA LEU A 18 -10.28 3.66 -5.90
C LEU A 18 -11.50 3.56 -4.97
N LEU A 19 -11.29 3.19 -3.70
CA LEU A 19 -12.34 3.18 -2.69
C LEU A 19 -12.81 4.59 -2.33
N ALA A 20 -11.92 5.58 -2.38
CA ALA A 20 -12.24 6.98 -2.12
C ALA A 20 -12.98 7.69 -3.27
N VAL A 21 -13.00 7.13 -4.50
CA VAL A 21 -13.79 7.66 -5.63
C VAL A 21 -15.27 7.78 -5.26
N ARG A 22 -15.78 6.85 -4.46
CA ARG A 22 -17.19 6.85 -4.06
C ARG A 22 -17.43 7.81 -2.90
N ARG A 23 -17.65 9.09 -3.24
CA ARG A 23 -17.90 10.20 -2.30
C ARG A 23 -18.97 9.94 -1.23
N GLY A 24 -19.93 9.04 -1.47
CA GLY A 24 -20.97 8.71 -0.51
C GLY A 24 -20.52 7.88 0.71
N TRP A 25 -19.36 7.23 0.66
CA TRP A 25 -18.93 6.31 1.71
C TRP A 25 -18.22 7.00 2.89
N HIS A 26 -17.76 8.24 2.73
CA HIS A 26 -17.02 9.00 3.77
C HIS A 26 -15.88 8.19 4.43
N LEU A 27 -15.32 7.22 3.71
CA LEU A 27 -14.28 6.35 4.24
C LEU A 27 -12.89 7.01 4.03
N PRO A 28 -12.04 7.03 5.07
CA PRO A 28 -10.63 7.39 4.90
C PRO A 28 -9.94 6.52 3.86
N VAL A 29 -9.11 7.12 3.00
CA VAL A 29 -8.29 6.44 1.98
C VAL A 29 -7.47 5.29 2.60
N MET A 30 -6.93 5.54 3.80
CA MET A 30 -6.10 4.60 4.56
C MET A 30 -6.79 3.24 4.79
N LEU A 31 -8.13 3.19 4.87
CA LEU A 31 -8.83 1.92 5.06
C LEU A 31 -8.66 0.98 3.87
N GLY A 32 -8.64 1.52 2.65
CA GLY A 32 -8.41 0.71 1.45
C GLY A 32 -7.00 0.12 1.42
N GLU A 33 -6.01 0.95 1.73
CA GLU A 33 -4.61 0.55 1.80
C GLU A 33 -4.38 -0.49 2.91
N LEU A 34 -4.98 -0.28 4.09
CA LEU A 34 -4.90 -1.20 5.22
C LEU A 34 -5.58 -2.55 4.91
N LEU A 35 -6.79 -2.53 4.32
CA LEU A 35 -7.49 -3.76 3.94
C LEU A 35 -6.68 -4.59 2.96
N VAL A 36 -6.10 -3.96 1.94
CA VAL A 36 -5.24 -4.67 0.98
C VAL A 36 -3.95 -5.17 1.64
N GLY A 37 -3.34 -4.38 2.53
CA GLY A 37 -2.19 -4.81 3.33
C GLY A 37 -2.50 -6.05 4.19
N ILE A 38 -3.67 -6.09 4.83
CA ILE A 38 -4.13 -7.25 5.61
C ILE A 38 -4.36 -8.47 4.70
N LEU A 39 -4.96 -8.28 3.53
CA LEU A 39 -5.25 -9.37 2.60
C LEU A 39 -3.97 -9.96 1.96
N LEU A 40 -3.02 -9.12 1.57
CA LEU A 40 -1.81 -9.54 0.86
C LEU A 40 -0.63 -9.89 1.79
N GLY A 41 -0.64 -9.34 3.01
CA GLY A 41 0.39 -9.53 4.02
C GLY A 41 0.29 -10.86 4.77
N THR A 42 0.94 -10.90 5.93
CA THR A 42 1.08 -12.12 6.75
C THR A 42 -0.24 -12.66 7.29
N THR A 43 -1.24 -11.80 7.43
CA THR A 43 -2.58 -12.13 7.92
C THR A 43 -3.48 -12.81 6.89
N GLY A 44 -3.21 -12.65 5.60
CA GLY A 44 -4.03 -13.17 4.52
C GLY A 44 -3.29 -14.19 3.65
N LEU A 45 -3.00 -13.80 2.41
CA LEU A 45 -2.42 -14.64 1.36
C LEU A 45 -0.92 -14.92 1.56
N ARG A 46 -0.23 -14.20 2.45
CA ARG A 46 1.22 -14.33 2.73
C ARG A 46 2.09 -14.18 1.47
N TRP A 47 1.62 -13.42 0.48
CA TRP A 47 2.38 -13.14 -0.73
C TRP A 47 3.48 -12.10 -0.49
N ILE A 48 3.28 -11.25 0.52
CA ILE A 48 4.23 -10.21 0.92
C ILE A 48 4.99 -10.65 2.16
N HIS A 49 6.33 -10.61 2.08
CA HIS A 49 7.22 -10.87 3.20
C HIS A 49 7.68 -9.54 3.81
N PRO A 50 7.27 -9.21 5.04
CA PRO A 50 7.53 -7.89 5.64
C PRO A 50 9.02 -7.65 5.95
N GLU A 51 9.84 -8.70 5.97
CA GLU A 51 11.28 -8.62 6.24
C GLU A 51 12.11 -8.17 5.02
N ASP A 52 11.49 -7.98 3.84
CA ASP A 52 12.20 -7.50 2.66
C ASP A 52 12.59 -6.02 2.83
N PRO A 53 13.90 -5.67 2.84
CA PRO A 53 14.38 -4.31 3.09
C PRO A 53 13.91 -3.30 2.03
N THR A 54 13.47 -3.79 0.87
CA THR A 54 12.93 -2.95 -0.20
C THR A 54 11.64 -2.23 0.25
N PHE A 55 10.85 -2.82 1.15
CA PHE A 55 9.65 -2.16 1.69
C PHE A 55 10.00 -0.94 2.53
N THR A 56 10.99 -1.06 3.42
CA THR A 56 11.49 0.07 4.22
C THR A 56 12.03 1.17 3.32
N PHE A 57 12.80 0.80 2.29
CA PHE A 57 13.32 1.78 1.32
C PHE A 57 12.22 2.53 0.58
N LEU A 58 11.16 1.85 0.12
CA LEU A 58 10.01 2.50 -0.53
C LEU A 58 9.25 3.41 0.46
N ALA A 59 9.10 2.97 1.71
CA ALA A 59 8.45 3.75 2.76
C ALA A 59 9.24 5.03 3.08
N ASP A 60 10.57 4.95 3.17
CA ASP A 60 11.44 6.10 3.40
C ASP A 60 11.34 7.12 2.26
N ILE A 61 11.32 6.66 1.00
CA ILE A 61 11.12 7.53 -0.17
C ILE A 61 9.74 8.20 -0.10
N GLY A 62 8.68 7.42 0.11
CA GLY A 62 7.31 7.95 0.18
C GLY A 62 7.16 8.97 1.30
N PHE A 63 7.70 8.66 2.47
CA PHE A 63 7.72 9.55 3.63
C PHE A 63 8.48 10.85 3.32
N ALA A 64 9.68 10.75 2.76
CA ALA A 64 10.47 11.92 2.38
C ALA A 64 9.74 12.79 1.35
N LEU A 65 9.10 12.20 0.35
CA LEU A 65 8.31 12.93 -0.66
C LEU A 65 7.10 13.64 -0.05
N ILE A 66 6.34 12.97 0.82
CA ILE A 66 5.19 13.57 1.50
C ILE A 66 5.65 14.73 2.40
N MET A 67 6.74 14.55 3.15
CA MET A 67 7.26 15.58 4.04
C MET A 67 7.97 16.74 3.33
N PHE A 68 8.40 16.53 2.10
CA PHE A 68 8.93 17.60 1.27
C PHE A 68 7.83 18.44 0.61
N VAL A 69 6.69 17.82 0.26
CA VAL A 69 5.55 18.49 -0.39
C VAL A 69 4.61 19.16 0.62
N ALA A 70 4.47 18.60 1.81
CA ALA A 70 3.65 19.14 2.90
C ALA A 70 4.30 20.36 3.57
#